data_AF-A0A1A5PDE2-F1
#
_entry.id   AF-A0A1A5PDE2-F1
#
_cell.length_a   1.000
_cell.length_b   1.000
_cell.length_c   1.000
_cell.angle_alpha   90.00
_cell.angle_beta   90.00
_cell.angle_gamma   90.00
#
_symmetry.space_group_name_H-M   'P 1'
#
loop_
_entity.id
_entity.type
_entity.pdbx_description
1 polymer ?
#
loop_
_entity_poly.entity_id
_entity_poly.type
_entity_poly.pdbx_seq_one_letter_code
_entity_poly.pdbx_strand_id
1 'polypeptide(L)'
;MAAFLAPILLPLLTGLWFWGRPLLSGTWRRSPAWFIWSAVLLLLGTGITYLVGSLAGASLDPEEACHRVGQTYDHAYLDAHFEEHTRWFPLYNKCHAGYDLVPTWVNPALVALPALALLCLAHAVRLAVARRRTGKKGVSHAPPEDTSPARTMS
;
A
#
# COMPACT_ATOMS: atom_id res chain seq x y z
N MET A 1 -31.86 1.66 -8.41
CA MET A 1 -30.54 1.94 -7.78
C MET A 1 -29.64 0.71 -7.63
N ALA A 2 -30.16 -0.52 -7.47
CA ALA A 2 -29.32 -1.72 -7.27
C ALA A 2 -28.62 -2.28 -8.54
N ALA A 3 -29.15 -2.04 -9.76
CA ALA A 3 -28.64 -2.65 -10.99
C ALA A 3 -27.25 -2.15 -11.43
N PHE A 4 -26.84 -0.94 -11.02
CA PHE A 4 -25.54 -0.36 -11.36
C PHE A 4 -24.41 -0.78 -10.42
N LEU A 5 -24.73 -1.40 -9.27
CA LEU A 5 -23.73 -1.87 -8.32
C LEU A 5 -23.16 -3.23 -8.71
N ALA A 6 -23.93 -4.07 -9.40
CA ALA A 6 -23.52 -5.42 -9.82
C ALA A 6 -22.19 -5.47 -10.62
N PRO A 7 -21.96 -4.64 -11.66
CA PRO A 7 -20.71 -4.66 -12.40
C PRO A 7 -19.50 -4.14 -11.61
N ILE A 8 -19.72 -3.47 -10.47
CA ILE A 8 -18.66 -2.99 -9.56
C ILE A 8 -18.42 -4.02 -8.45
N LEU A 9 -19.49 -4.62 -7.93
CA LEU A 9 -19.43 -5.59 -6.85
C LEU A 9 -18.76 -6.90 -7.29
N LEU A 10 -19.06 -7.39 -8.49
CA LEU A 10 -18.49 -8.62 -9.04
C LEU A 10 -16.95 -8.59 -9.16
N PRO A 11 -16.31 -7.57 -9.77
CA PRO A 11 -14.85 -7.49 -9.80
C PRO A 11 -14.24 -7.27 -8.42
N LEU A 12 -14.90 -6.52 -7.52
CA LEU A 12 -14.43 -6.35 -6.14
C LEU A 12 -14.44 -7.67 -5.36
N LEU A 13 -15.55 -8.41 -5.44
CA LEU A 13 -15.70 -9.69 -4.75
C LEU A 13 -14.78 -10.76 -5.34
N THR A 14 -14.63 -10.80 -6.67
CA THR A 14 -13.69 -11.74 -7.30
C THR A 14 -12.24 -11.39 -6.97
N GLY A 15 -11.86 -10.11 -7.01
CA GLY A 15 -10.57 -9.63 -6.54
C GLY A 15 -10.31 -10.05 -5.10
N LEU A 16 -11.23 -9.72 -4.19
CA LEU A 16 -11.14 -10.08 -2.77
C LEU A 16 -11.09 -11.59 -2.54
N TRP A 17 -11.85 -12.36 -3.32
CA TRP A 17 -11.85 -13.83 -3.26
C TRP A 17 -10.52 -14.42 -3.72
N PHE A 18 -9.97 -13.96 -4.85
CA PHE A 18 -8.65 -14.39 -5.32
C PHE A 18 -7.53 -13.99 -4.37
N TRP A 19 -7.66 -12.84 -3.71
CA TRP A 19 -6.71 -12.36 -2.71
C TRP A 19 -6.83 -13.07 -1.35
N GLY A 20 -8.06 -13.44 -0.97
CA GLY A 20 -8.41 -14.12 0.28
C GLY A 20 -8.24 -15.63 0.24
N ARG A 21 -8.36 -16.26 -0.93
CA ARG A 21 -8.10 -17.71 -1.10
C ARG A 21 -6.72 -18.15 -0.62
N PRO A 22 -5.62 -17.43 -0.92
CA PRO A 22 -4.30 -17.70 -0.36
C PRO A 22 -4.22 -17.55 1.17
N LEU A 23 -4.97 -16.60 1.75
CA LEU A 23 -5.08 -16.42 3.20
C LEU A 23 -5.79 -17.62 3.85
N LEU A 24 -6.92 -18.05 3.29
CA LEU A 24 -7.74 -19.16 3.79
C LEU A 24 -7.04 -20.52 3.62
N SER A 25 -6.29 -20.72 2.54
CA SER A 25 -5.54 -21.96 2.28
C SER A 25 -4.19 -22.02 3.01
N GLY A 26 -3.79 -20.97 3.73
CA GLY A 26 -2.49 -20.89 4.41
C GLY A 26 -1.27 -20.81 3.47
N THR A 27 -1.49 -20.90 2.15
CA THR A 27 -0.44 -20.86 1.12
C THR A 27 0.25 -19.49 1.05
N TRP A 28 -0.39 -18.43 1.57
CA TRP A 28 0.20 -17.08 1.66
C TRP A 28 1.56 -17.08 2.37
N ARG A 29 1.76 -17.94 3.39
CA ARG A 29 2.98 -17.97 4.21
C ARG A 29 4.21 -18.36 3.40
N ARG A 30 4.02 -19.10 2.31
CA ARG A 30 5.12 -19.57 1.47
C ARG A 30 5.34 -18.68 0.27
N SER A 31 4.37 -17.88 -0.18
CA SER A 31 4.45 -17.15 -1.44
C SER A 31 5.03 -15.74 -1.28
N PRO A 32 6.25 -15.45 -1.75
CA PRO A 32 6.80 -14.10 -1.73
C PRO A 32 6.01 -13.15 -2.64
N ALA A 33 5.42 -13.65 -3.73
CA ALA A 33 4.62 -12.86 -4.66
C ALA A 33 3.35 -12.27 -4.00
N TRP A 34 2.76 -12.99 -3.04
CA TRP A 34 1.58 -12.52 -2.31
C TRP A 34 1.92 -11.27 -1.48
N PHE A 35 3.05 -11.29 -0.77
CA PHE A 35 3.52 -10.13 0.02
C PHE A 35 3.94 -8.95 -0.86
N ILE A 36 4.52 -9.20 -2.04
CA ILE A 36 4.85 -8.14 -3.01
C ILE A 36 3.58 -7.45 -3.50
N TRP A 37 2.58 -8.22 -3.94
CA TRP A 37 1.29 -7.65 -4.37
C TRP A 37 0.59 -6.89 -3.24
N SER A 38 0.70 -7.36 -2.00
CA SER A 38 0.19 -6.66 -0.81
C SER A 38 0.85 -5.32 -0.60
N ALA A 39 2.19 -5.28 -0.69
CA ALA A 39 2.93 -4.02 -0.59
C ALA A 39 2.51 -3.05 -1.70
N VAL A 40 2.36 -3.53 -2.94
CA VAL A 40 1.89 -2.69 -4.06
C VAL A 40 0.49 -2.13 -3.78
N LEU A 41 -0.46 -2.95 -3.34
CA LEU A 41 -1.80 -2.46 -3.01
C LEU A 41 -1.81 -1.45 -1.85
N LEU A 42 -0.99 -1.68 -0.83
CA LEU A 42 -0.84 -0.75 0.30
C LEU A 42 -0.22 0.58 -0.15
N LEU A 43 0.76 0.56 -1.04
CA LEU A 43 1.36 1.76 -1.62
C LEU A 43 0.38 2.51 -2.53
N LEU A 44 -0.40 1.81 -3.35
CA LEU A 44 -1.49 2.41 -4.12
C LEU A 44 -2.53 3.06 -3.21
N GLY A 45 -2.93 2.38 -2.13
CA GLY A 45 -3.82 2.93 -1.11
C GLY A 45 -3.22 4.16 -0.41
N THR A 46 -1.90 4.17 -0.19
CA THR A 46 -1.18 5.34 0.35
C THR A 46 -1.27 6.51 -0.61
N GLY A 47 -1.04 6.28 -1.90
CA GLY A 47 -1.17 7.30 -2.94
C GLY A 47 -2.59 7.88 -3.03
N ILE A 48 -3.62 7.01 -2.98
CA ILE A 48 -5.02 7.46 -2.95
C ILE A 48 -5.29 8.27 -1.68
N THR A 49 -4.83 7.81 -0.52
CA THR A 49 -4.99 8.53 0.76
C THR A 49 -4.30 9.90 0.72
N TYR A 50 -3.12 9.97 0.13
CA TYR A 50 -2.38 11.22 -0.06
C TYR A 50 -3.15 12.17 -0.97
N LEU A 51 -3.67 11.66 -2.10
CA LEU A 51 -4.50 12.45 -3.02
C LEU A 51 -5.76 12.98 -2.34
N VAL A 52 -6.46 12.14 -1.56
CA VAL A 52 -7.65 12.55 -0.79
C VAL A 52 -7.29 13.64 0.22
N GLY A 53 -6.16 13.52 0.91
CA GLY A 53 -5.67 14.54 1.83
C GLY A 53 -5.28 15.84 1.10
N SER A 54 -4.53 15.75 0.00
CA SER A 54 -4.05 16.92 -0.73
C SER A 54 -5.16 17.65 -1.48
N LEU A 55 -6.22 16.92 -1.85
CA LEU A 55 -7.41 17.46 -2.50
C LEU A 55 -8.52 17.78 -1.49
N ALA A 56 -8.30 17.55 -0.19
CA ALA A 56 -9.24 17.98 0.84
C ALA A 56 -9.25 19.51 0.83
N GLY A 57 -10.33 20.11 0.34
CA GLY A 57 -10.39 21.55 0.07
C GLY A 57 -9.89 21.98 -1.30
N ALA A 58 -9.87 21.10 -2.31
CA ALA A 58 -9.61 21.44 -3.72
C ALA A 58 -10.75 22.29 -4.32
N SER A 59 -10.90 23.51 -3.81
CA SER A 59 -11.36 24.64 -4.61
C SER A 59 -10.15 25.47 -5.00
N LEU A 60 -10.24 26.12 -6.17
CA LEU A 60 -9.25 27.11 -6.60
C LEU A 60 -9.12 28.26 -5.58
N ASP A 61 -10.13 28.42 -4.72
CA ASP A 61 -10.15 29.36 -3.62
C ASP A 61 -10.38 28.63 -2.27
N PRO A 62 -9.38 28.55 -1.37
CA PRO A 62 -9.51 27.88 -0.07
C PRO A 62 -10.60 28.49 0.82
N GLU A 63 -10.90 29.78 0.67
CA GLU A 63 -11.99 30.46 1.36
C GLU A 63 -13.35 29.81 1.03
N GLU A 64 -13.54 29.47 -0.24
CA GLU A 64 -14.77 28.88 -0.75
C GLU A 64 -14.96 27.40 -0.33
N ALA A 65 -13.86 26.68 -0.06
CA ALA A 65 -13.92 25.35 0.55
C ALA A 65 -14.40 25.42 2.00
N CYS A 66 -13.92 26.40 2.76
CA CYS A 66 -14.31 26.61 4.15
C CYS A 66 -15.76 27.06 4.27
N HIS A 67 -16.22 27.96 3.40
CA HIS A 67 -17.63 28.36 3.35
C HIS A 67 -18.56 27.21 2.95
N ARG A 68 -18.13 26.30 2.08
CA ARG A 68 -18.92 25.11 1.71
C ARG A 68 -19.23 24.18 2.88
N VAL A 69 -18.36 24.12 3.88
CA VAL A 69 -18.57 23.34 5.11
C VAL A 69 -19.15 24.18 6.25
N GLY A 70 -19.56 25.42 5.95
CA GLY A 70 -20.16 26.34 6.92
C GLY A 70 -19.18 26.94 7.92
N GLN A 71 -17.88 26.85 7.65
CA GLN A 71 -16.83 27.40 8.51
C GLN A 71 -16.37 28.76 7.98
N THR A 72 -15.94 29.63 8.90
CA THR A 72 -15.35 30.94 8.56
C THR A 72 -13.88 30.77 8.24
N TYR A 73 -13.43 31.42 7.17
CA TYR A 73 -12.03 31.45 6.78
C TYR A 73 -11.31 32.59 7.51
N ASP A 74 -10.27 32.27 8.28
CA ASP A 74 -9.49 33.25 9.06
C ASP A 74 -8.13 33.50 8.41
N HIS A 75 -8.07 34.53 7.55
CA HIS A 75 -6.84 34.92 6.87
C HIS A 75 -5.72 35.32 7.84
N ALA A 76 -6.07 36.02 8.93
CA ALA A 76 -5.07 36.53 9.89
C ALA A 76 -4.39 35.39 10.64
N TYR A 77 -5.14 34.33 10.97
CA TYR A 77 -4.58 33.11 11.58
C TYR A 77 -3.65 32.35 10.61
N LEU A 78 -4.04 32.23 9.35
CA LEU A 78 -3.29 31.46 8.35
C LEU A 78 -1.99 32.17 7.94
N ASP A 79 -2.02 33.48 7.73
CA ASP A 79 -0.84 34.28 7.42
C ASP A 79 0.19 34.23 8.57
N ALA A 80 -0.29 34.25 9.82
CA ALA A 80 0.57 34.13 10.99
C ALA A 80 1.20 32.72 11.16
N HIS A 81 0.59 31.68 10.55
CA HIS A 81 1.05 30.29 10.65
C HIS A 81 1.43 29.69 9.29
N PHE A 82 1.83 30.51 8.31
CA PHE A 82 2.11 30.07 6.94
C PHE A 82 3.18 28.96 6.87
N GLU A 83 4.21 29.04 7.72
CA GLU A 83 5.26 28.03 7.87
C GLU A 83 4.72 26.65 8.28
N GLU A 84 3.61 26.59 9.04
CA GLU A 84 2.97 25.31 9.41
C GLU A 84 2.18 24.69 8.25
N HIS A 85 1.69 25.52 7.31
CA HIS A 85 0.85 25.10 6.18
C HIS A 85 1.67 24.62 4.96
N THR A 86 2.94 25.03 4.85
CA THR A 86 3.83 24.57 3.77
C THR A 86 4.47 23.21 4.05
N ARG A 87 4.23 22.63 5.23
CA ARG A 87 4.79 21.33 5.60
C ARG A 87 4.09 20.20 4.84
N TRP A 88 4.88 19.39 4.14
CA TRP A 88 4.39 18.25 3.36
C TRP A 88 3.81 17.10 4.20
N PHE A 89 4.09 17.05 5.50
CA PHE A 89 3.50 16.13 6.48
C PHE A 89 3.62 16.69 7.90
N PRO A 90 2.57 16.61 8.75
CA PRO A 90 1.24 16.08 8.49
C PRO A 90 0.46 16.96 7.51
N LEU A 91 -0.47 16.37 6.75
CA LEU A 91 -1.36 17.15 5.88
C LEU A 91 -2.36 17.89 6.75
N TYR A 92 -2.42 19.21 6.57
CA TYR A 92 -3.38 20.11 7.21
C TYR A 92 -3.92 21.05 6.14
N ASN A 93 -5.24 21.28 6.15
CA ASN A 93 -5.88 22.35 5.39
C ASN A 93 -6.89 23.04 6.31
N LYS A 94 -6.38 23.95 7.15
CA LYS A 94 -7.17 24.60 8.20
C LYS A 94 -7.98 25.77 7.66
N CYS A 95 -9.23 25.88 8.11
CA CYS A 95 -10.05 27.08 7.89
C CYS A 95 -9.82 28.12 8.99
N HIS A 96 -9.62 27.64 10.23
CA HIS A 96 -9.27 28.41 11.41
C HIS A 96 -8.61 27.44 12.42
N ALA A 97 -8.18 27.95 13.58
CA ALA A 97 -7.45 27.17 14.59
C ALA A 97 -8.14 25.85 15.05
N GLY A 98 -9.46 25.75 14.89
CA GLY A 98 -10.28 24.64 15.39
C GLY A 98 -10.85 23.71 14.32
N TYR A 99 -10.66 24.00 13.03
CA TYR A 99 -11.25 23.19 11.96
C TYR A 99 -10.27 22.93 10.82
N ASP A 100 -10.09 21.65 10.53
CA ASP A 100 -9.26 21.13 9.44
C ASP A 100 -10.16 20.42 8.42
N LEU A 101 -10.01 20.78 7.16
CA LEU A 101 -10.69 20.13 6.03
C LEU A 101 -10.13 18.73 5.79
N VAL A 102 -8.89 18.45 6.21
CA VAL A 102 -8.28 17.13 6.10
C VAL A 102 -8.93 16.19 7.13
N PRO A 103 -9.49 15.05 6.68
CA PRO A 103 -10.05 14.08 7.60
C PRO A 103 -8.98 13.55 8.57
N THR A 104 -9.35 13.43 9.85
CA THR A 104 -8.44 13.02 10.93
C THR A 104 -7.78 11.65 10.73
N TRP A 105 -8.36 10.79 9.89
CA TRP A 105 -7.82 9.45 9.57
C TRP A 105 -6.73 9.47 8.49
N VAL A 106 -6.62 10.52 7.68
CA VAL A 106 -5.66 10.60 6.56
C VAL A 106 -4.22 10.54 7.07
N ASN A 107 -3.87 11.35 8.07
CA ASN A 107 -2.52 11.38 8.63
C ASN A 107 -2.08 10.04 9.26
N PRO A 108 -2.89 9.40 10.13
CA PRO A 108 -2.60 8.05 10.61
C PRO A 108 -2.50 7.01 9.48
N ALA A 109 -3.36 7.07 8.46
CA ALA A 109 -3.33 6.15 7.34
C ALA A 109 -2.07 6.31 6.47
N LEU A 110 -1.61 7.54 6.24
CA LEU A 110 -0.35 7.84 5.53
C LEU A 110 0.88 7.30 6.25
N VAL A 111 0.84 7.08 7.56
CA VAL A 111 1.92 6.43 8.31
C VAL A 111 1.75 4.91 8.30
N ALA A 112 0.54 4.42 8.58
CA ALA A 112 0.26 3.01 8.76
C ALA A 112 0.42 2.20 7.46
N LEU A 113 -0.09 2.71 6.33
CA LEU A 113 -0.06 2.01 5.05
C LEU A 113 1.36 1.73 4.52
N PRO A 114 2.27 2.72 4.43
CA PRO A 114 3.64 2.44 4.01
C PRO A 114 4.41 1.61 5.04
N ALA A 115 4.16 1.78 6.35
CA ALA A 115 4.77 0.93 7.38
C ALA A 115 4.38 -0.55 7.17
N LEU A 116 3.10 -0.83 6.91
CA LEU A 116 2.63 -2.17 6.57
C LEU A 116 3.23 -2.68 5.26
N ALA A 117 3.36 -1.82 4.24
CA ALA A 117 3.99 -2.18 2.97
C ALA A 117 5.45 -2.61 3.17
N LEU A 118 6.21 -1.88 3.99
CA LEU A 118 7.59 -2.24 4.35
C LEU A 118 7.67 -3.58 5.08
N LEU A 119 6.75 -3.85 6.00
CA LEU A 119 6.67 -5.14 6.68
C LEU A 119 6.39 -6.29 5.69
N CYS A 120 5.48 -6.09 4.75
CA CYS A 120 5.22 -7.06 3.68
C CYS A 120 6.47 -7.30 2.83
N LEU A 121 7.17 -6.25 2.40
CA LEU A 121 8.40 -6.38 1.62
C LEU A 121 9.51 -7.09 2.40
N ALA A 122 9.71 -6.74 3.67
CA ALA A 122 10.67 -7.41 4.54
C ALA A 122 10.38 -8.91 4.66
N HIS A 123 9.11 -9.30 4.78
CA HIS A 123 8.70 -10.70 4.78
C HIS A 123 8.95 -11.38 3.42
N ALA A 124 8.63 -10.73 2.31
CA ALA A 124 8.88 -11.26 0.97
C ALA A 124 10.37 -11.54 0.74
N VAL A 125 11.24 -10.60 1.12
CA VAL A 125 12.70 -10.73 1.02
C VAL A 125 13.19 -11.88 1.89
N ARG A 126 12.74 -11.99 3.15
CA ARG A 126 13.09 -13.10 4.04
C ARG A 126 12.72 -14.46 3.42
N LEU A 127 11.52 -14.59 2.86
CA LEU A 127 11.08 -15.82 2.20
C LEU A 127 11.91 -16.15 0.94
N ALA A 128 12.21 -15.14 0.13
CA ALA A 128 13.03 -15.32 -1.08
C ALA A 128 14.46 -15.76 -0.73
N VAL A 129 15.07 -15.16 0.29
CA VAL A 129 16.41 -15.53 0.78
C VAL A 129 16.41 -16.95 1.36
N ALA A 130 15.40 -17.30 2.17
CA ALA A 130 15.26 -18.65 2.72
C ALA A 130 15.20 -19.72 1.61
N ARG A 131 14.38 -19.50 0.57
CA ARG A 131 14.28 -20.40 -0.60
C ARG A 131 15.61 -20.54 -1.36
N ARG A 132 16.36 -19.45 -1.54
CA ARG A 132 17.67 -19.50 -2.18
C ARG A 132 18.69 -20.31 -1.37
N ARG A 133 18.65 -20.19 -0.03
CA ARG A 133 19.54 -20.95 0.87
C ARG A 133 19.25 -22.43 0.86
N THR A 134 17.99 -22.84 0.80
CA THR A 134 17.61 -24.27 0.71
C THR A 134 17.95 -24.87 -0.66
N GLY A 135 17.80 -24.11 -1.75
CA GLY A 135 18.16 -24.55 -3.10
C GLY A 135 19.67 -24.78 -3.29
N LYS A 136 20.52 -23.90 -2.76
CA LYS A 136 21.98 -24.07 -2.81
C LYS A 136 22.48 -25.31 -2.05
N LYS A 137 21.83 -25.68 -0.94
CA LYS A 137 22.20 -26.88 -0.17
C LYS A 137 21.88 -28.19 -0.90
N GLY A 138 20.81 -28.23 -1.70
CA GLY A 138 20.45 -29.43 -2.46
C GLY A 138 21.37 -29.70 -3.65
N VAL A 139 21.83 -28.65 -4.34
CA VAL A 139 22.76 -28.79 -5.48
C VAL A 139 24.16 -29.22 -5.04
N SER A 140 24.61 -28.79 -3.86
CA SER A 140 25.94 -29.16 -3.35
C SER A 140 26.05 -30.60 -2.83
N HIS A 141 24.95 -31.37 -2.83
CA HIS A 141 24.91 -32.76 -2.34
C HIS A 141 24.52 -33.77 -3.43
N ALA A 142 24.42 -33.34 -4.70
CA ALA A 142 24.34 -34.28 -5.81
C ALA A 142 25.69 -35.00 -5.93
N PRO A 143 25.74 -36.35 -5.84
CA PRO A 143 26.97 -37.10 -6.09
C PRO A 143 27.41 -36.89 -7.55
N PRO A 144 28.71 -36.92 -7.86
CA PRO A 144 29.16 -36.95 -9.24
C PRO A 144 28.55 -38.16 -9.95
N GLU A 145 27.82 -37.91 -11.03
CA GLU A 145 27.32 -38.91 -11.95
C GLU A 145 28.54 -39.55 -12.63
N ASP A 146 28.90 -40.74 -12.16
CA ASP A 146 30.03 -41.52 -12.66
C ASP A 146 29.64 -42.15 -14.01
N THR A 147 29.67 -41.35 -15.07
CA THR A 147 29.54 -41.82 -16.45
C THR A 147 30.81 -42.58 -16.84
N SER A 148 30.84 -43.87 -16.49
CA SER A 148 31.81 -44.83 -17.02
C SER A 148 31.44 -45.19 -18.46
N PRO A 149 32.30 -44.92 -19.47
CA PRO A 149 32.07 -45.34 -20.84
C PRO A 149 32.38 -46.84 -20.96
N ALA A 150 31.33 -47.66 -20.98
CA ALA A 150 31.47 -49.07 -21.36
C ALA A 150 31.75 -49.18 -22.87
N ARG A 151 33.05 -49.06 -23.18
CA ARG A 151 33.83 -49.93 -24.07
C ARG A 151 33.03 -50.71 -25.11
N THR A 152 33.13 -50.21 -26.35
CA THR A 152 33.07 -50.99 -27.59
C THR A 152 33.90 -52.27 -27.51
N MET A 153 33.28 -53.41 -27.82
CA MET A 153 33.90 -54.67 -28.27
C MET A 153 32.78 -55.45 -28.98
N SER A 154 32.80 -55.43 -30.32
CA SER A 154 33.27 -56.52 -31.20
C SER A 154 32.23 -57.63 -31.37
#